data_AF-A0A6C0FK45-F1
#
_entry.id   AF-A0A6C0FK45-F1
#
_cell.length_a   1.000
_cell.length_b   1.000
_cell.length_c   1.000
_cell.angle_alpha   90.00
_cell.angle_beta   90.00
_cell.angle_gamma   90.00
#
_symmetry.space_group_name_H-M   'P 1'
#
loop_
_entity.id
_entity.type
_entity.pdbx_description
1 polymer ?
#
loop_
_entity_poly.entity_id
_entity_poly.type
_entity_poly.pdbx_seq_one_letter_code
_entity_poly.pdbx_strand_id
1 'polypeptide(L)'
;MTRTSALPDLPDGWTAVDARGPGPFVAHAVLRRPDGGEVEWTSRRHRKGLGLRARAPVRSSPADAAVAPAPADAGARRGADAWSWWIGALFAIGSICFALGSVPAYFDTVAPAVTAWTFAVGSVFFTSAASLQYDEAARAPRDVLATAPPRSRIAALVGFRADRIDLWASAVQLVGTVLFNVSTFSATRTGLAVAGDKTLVWAPDVLGSVCFLVASWFAYAEVNRGVLPRPDRSVGWTIAGLNLAGSIAFGVAAVAARYLHGTEQMANVALVNAGTCVGAVCFLVGAVLLPVESARDRAPAAAVGASLPHDDAPAARDAARPRYDEGPSPTVR
;
A
#
# COMPACT_ATOMS: atom_id res chain seq x y z
N MET A 1 12.61 27.54 9.98
CA MET A 1 11.77 27.65 8.76
C MET A 1 10.64 26.64 8.84
N THR A 2 9.46 27.08 9.24
CA THR A 2 8.22 26.29 9.23
C THR A 2 7.76 26.21 7.78
N ARG A 3 7.84 25.02 7.17
CA ARG A 3 7.39 24.82 5.79
C ARG A 3 5.85 24.91 5.75
N THR A 4 5.32 25.67 4.80
CA THR A 4 3.88 25.93 4.64
C THR A 4 3.17 24.89 3.76
N SER A 5 3.91 23.96 3.14
CA SER A 5 3.39 23.00 2.17
C SER A 5 3.58 21.55 2.65
N ALA A 6 2.49 20.77 2.60
CA ALA A 6 2.47 19.33 2.85
C ALA A 6 3.13 18.51 1.72
N LEU A 7 3.46 19.15 0.59
CA LEU A 7 4.18 18.52 -0.51
C LEU A 7 5.69 18.40 -0.17
N PRO A 8 6.37 17.32 -0.60
CA PRO A 8 7.84 17.26 -0.54
C PRO A 8 8.50 18.40 -1.32
N ASP A 9 9.79 18.63 -1.06
CA ASP A 9 10.56 19.68 -1.75
C ASP A 9 10.54 19.49 -3.25
N LEU A 10 10.28 20.58 -3.95
CA LEU A 10 10.34 20.66 -5.40
C LEU A 10 11.74 21.14 -5.82
N PRO A 11 12.33 20.57 -6.88
CA PRO A 11 13.53 21.10 -7.49
C PRO A 11 13.30 22.50 -8.06
N ASP A 12 14.39 23.24 -8.29
CA ASP A 12 14.31 24.58 -8.87
C ASP A 12 13.62 24.55 -10.24
N GLY A 13 12.72 25.52 -10.46
CA GLY A 13 11.92 25.65 -11.68
C GLY A 13 10.75 24.67 -11.81
N TRP A 14 10.56 23.75 -10.87
CA TRP A 14 9.37 22.90 -10.83
C TRP A 14 8.22 23.62 -10.13
N THR A 15 7.00 23.37 -10.59
CA THR A 15 5.79 23.95 -10.01
C THR A 15 4.71 22.90 -9.80
N ALA A 16 3.93 23.01 -8.72
CA ALA A 16 2.75 22.18 -8.53
C ALA A 16 1.59 22.80 -9.32
N VAL A 17 1.12 22.08 -10.34
CA VAL A 17 -0.05 22.47 -11.15
C VAL A 17 -1.34 22.19 -10.39
N ASP A 18 -1.35 21.09 -9.65
CA ASP A 18 -2.48 20.63 -8.87
C ASP A 18 -1.97 19.79 -7.69
N ALA A 19 -2.62 19.92 -6.54
CA ALA A 19 -2.28 19.17 -5.33
C ALA A 19 -3.57 18.84 -4.59
N ARG A 20 -3.76 17.56 -4.24
CA ARG A 20 -4.98 17.05 -3.64
C ARG A 20 -4.68 16.06 -2.52
N GLY A 21 -5.56 16.04 -1.55
CA GLY A 21 -5.57 15.06 -0.47
C GLY A 21 -6.65 15.40 0.56
N PRO A 22 -6.82 14.56 1.58
CA PRO A 22 -7.82 14.77 2.62
C PRO A 22 -7.36 15.86 3.60
N GLY A 23 -8.23 16.84 3.87
CA GLY A 23 -7.96 17.87 4.88
C GLY A 23 -6.64 18.63 4.63
N PRO A 24 -5.71 18.68 5.60
CA PRO A 24 -4.43 19.39 5.44
C PRO A 24 -3.38 18.60 4.66
N PHE A 25 -3.66 17.36 4.27
CA PHE A 25 -2.68 16.46 3.67
C PHE A 25 -2.67 16.55 2.15
N VAL A 26 -1.49 16.37 1.56
CA VAL A 26 -1.33 16.18 0.10
C VAL A 26 -0.95 14.73 -0.15
N ALA A 27 -1.85 13.99 -0.78
CA ALA A 27 -1.66 12.57 -1.14
C ALA A 27 -1.33 12.38 -2.62
N HIS A 28 -1.68 13.36 -3.45
CA HIS A 28 -1.50 13.37 -4.90
C HIS A 28 -1.15 14.77 -5.39
N ALA A 29 -0.23 14.89 -6.34
CA ALA A 29 0.07 16.15 -6.99
C ALA A 29 0.47 15.94 -8.46
N VAL A 30 0.11 16.92 -9.30
CA VAL A 30 0.62 17.05 -10.68
C VAL A 30 1.67 18.14 -10.67
N LEU A 31 2.89 17.79 -11.07
CA LEU A 31 4.04 18.69 -11.07
C LEU A 31 4.42 18.99 -12.52
N ARG A 32 4.70 20.26 -12.81
CA ARG A 32 5.23 20.70 -14.09
C ARG A 32 6.73 20.95 -13.96
N ARG A 33 7.47 20.38 -14.89
CA ARG A 33 8.91 20.53 -15.05
C ARG A 33 9.25 21.82 -15.82
N PRO A 34 10.51 22.30 -15.76
CA PRO A 34 10.97 23.44 -16.54
C PRO A 34 10.82 23.27 -18.06
N ASP A 35 10.88 22.03 -18.56
CA ASP A 35 10.68 21.67 -19.97
C ASP A 35 9.20 21.67 -20.40
N GLY A 36 8.27 22.00 -19.49
CA GLY A 36 6.84 21.99 -19.71
C GLY A 36 6.17 20.62 -19.52
N GLY A 37 6.95 19.55 -19.34
CA GLY A 37 6.44 18.20 -19.10
C GLY A 37 5.73 18.07 -17.75
N GLU A 38 4.63 17.33 -17.72
CA GLU A 38 3.89 17.06 -16.48
C GLU A 38 4.13 15.64 -15.95
N VAL A 39 4.32 15.54 -14.65
CA VAL A 39 4.49 14.29 -13.93
C VAL A 39 3.57 14.21 -12.73
N GLU A 40 3.11 13.00 -12.44
CA GLU A 40 2.29 12.67 -11.30
C GLU A 40 3.17 12.21 -10.13
N TRP A 41 2.94 12.84 -8.98
CA TRP A 41 3.47 12.46 -7.68
C TRP A 41 2.35 11.89 -6.81
N THR A 42 2.63 10.83 -6.06
CA THR A 42 1.73 10.29 -5.04
C THR A 42 2.51 9.98 -3.77
N SER A 43 1.91 10.26 -2.61
CA SER A 43 2.49 9.97 -1.29
C SER A 43 2.94 8.51 -1.17
N ARG A 44 2.09 7.57 -1.63
CA ARG A 44 2.34 6.13 -1.54
C ARG A 44 3.50 5.65 -2.41
N ARG A 45 3.66 6.15 -3.65
CA ARG A 45 4.84 5.80 -4.46
C ARG A 45 6.10 6.46 -3.94
N HIS A 46 5.96 7.68 -3.42
CA HIS A 46 7.04 8.46 -2.85
C HIS A 46 7.68 7.76 -1.65
N ARG A 47 6.88 7.28 -0.68
CA ARG A 47 7.41 6.58 0.50
C ARG A 47 8.12 5.27 0.13
N LYS A 48 7.66 4.59 -0.92
CA LYS A 48 8.26 3.35 -1.44
C LYS A 48 9.47 3.59 -2.35
N GLY A 49 9.88 4.85 -2.59
CA GLY A 49 11.00 5.15 -3.48
C GLY A 49 10.76 4.76 -4.96
N LEU A 50 9.50 4.64 -5.38
CA LEU A 50 9.12 4.22 -6.74
C LEU A 50 9.11 5.39 -7.75
N GLY A 51 9.47 6.59 -7.30
CA GLY A 51 9.62 7.79 -8.10
C GLY A 51 8.30 8.38 -8.63
N LEU A 52 8.44 9.24 -9.63
CA LEU A 52 7.35 9.95 -10.30
C LEU A 52 6.78 9.14 -11.47
N ARG A 53 5.52 9.38 -11.84
CA ARG A 53 4.89 8.84 -13.06
C ARG A 53 4.82 9.90 -14.14
N ALA A 54 5.23 9.59 -15.36
CA ALA A 54 5.01 10.49 -16.49
C ALA A 54 3.51 10.56 -16.81
N ARG A 55 2.99 11.76 -17.07
CA ARG A 55 1.64 11.92 -17.63
C ARG A 55 1.77 11.99 -19.15
N ALA A 56 1.11 11.08 -19.87
CA ALA A 56 1.03 11.20 -21.33
C ALA A 56 0.40 12.56 -21.68
N PRO A 57 1.01 13.37 -22.56
CA PRO A 57 0.39 14.61 -23.01
C PRO A 57 -0.97 14.30 -23.66
N VAL A 58 -1.95 15.19 -23.48
CA VAL A 58 -3.30 15.06 -24.07
C VAL A 58 -3.22 14.96 -25.61
N ARG A 59 -2.12 15.40 -26.23
CA ARG A 59 -1.75 15.15 -27.63
C ARG A 59 -0.22 15.16 -27.74
N SER A 60 0.41 14.08 -28.17
CA SER A 60 1.76 14.14 -28.78
C SER A 60 2.13 12.86 -29.52
N SER A 61 2.93 13.08 -30.57
CA SER A 61 3.46 12.12 -31.55
C SER A 61 4.44 11.11 -30.90
N PRO A 62 4.69 9.93 -31.51
CA PRO A 62 5.55 8.88 -30.93
C PRO A 62 6.99 9.31 -30.59
N ALA A 63 7.46 10.46 -31.08
CA ALA A 63 8.81 10.98 -30.85
C ALA A 63 9.01 11.63 -29.46
N ASP A 64 7.94 12.06 -28.76
CA ASP A 64 8.03 12.79 -27.49
C ASP A 64 8.08 11.87 -26.25
N ALA A 65 8.03 10.54 -26.44
CA ALA A 65 7.99 9.56 -25.36
C ALA A 65 9.33 9.34 -24.62
N ALA A 66 10.39 10.06 -24.99
CA ALA A 66 11.77 9.71 -24.66
C ALA A 66 12.38 10.37 -23.41
N VAL A 67 11.63 11.09 -22.58
CA VAL A 67 12.19 11.71 -21.34
C VAL A 67 11.42 11.29 -20.09
N ALA A 68 11.41 9.97 -19.86
CA ALA A 68 11.11 9.43 -18.53
C ALA A 68 12.13 9.98 -17.52
N PRO A 69 11.71 10.39 -16.31
CA PRO A 69 12.66 10.84 -15.29
C PRO A 69 13.65 9.71 -14.99
N ALA A 70 14.88 10.09 -14.64
CA ALA A 70 15.97 9.16 -14.32
C ALA A 70 15.42 8.01 -13.45
N PRO A 71 15.61 6.76 -13.86
CA PRO A 71 15.14 5.63 -13.09
C PRO A 71 15.76 5.72 -11.70
N ALA A 72 14.95 5.59 -10.64
CA ALA A 72 15.47 5.34 -9.30
C ALA A 72 16.55 4.25 -9.40
N ASP A 73 17.69 4.38 -8.70
CA ASP A 73 18.78 3.42 -8.82
C ASP A 73 18.26 1.98 -8.69
N ALA A 74 18.76 1.06 -9.53
CA ALA A 74 18.30 -0.33 -9.50
C ALA A 74 18.45 -0.97 -8.09
N GLY A 75 19.43 -0.49 -7.31
CA GLY A 75 19.62 -0.85 -5.91
C GLY A 75 18.51 -0.33 -4.97
N ALA A 76 18.11 0.95 -5.11
CA ALA A 76 17.01 1.53 -4.34
C ALA A 76 15.68 0.81 -4.60
N ARG A 77 15.44 0.41 -5.86
CA ARG A 77 14.27 -0.39 -6.26
C ARG A 77 14.22 -1.78 -5.61
N ARG A 78 15.35 -2.51 -5.60
CA ARG A 78 15.43 -3.82 -4.92
C ARG A 78 15.20 -3.69 -3.41
N GLY A 79 15.69 -2.61 -2.80
CA GLY A 79 15.48 -2.32 -1.39
C GLY A 79 14.00 -2.15 -1.03
N ALA A 80 13.26 -1.38 -1.83
CA ALA A 80 11.82 -1.17 -1.64
C ALA A 80 10.99 -2.46 -1.82
N ASP A 81 11.38 -3.31 -2.79
CA ASP A 81 10.74 -4.61 -3.02
C ASP A 81 10.95 -5.57 -1.83
N ALA A 82 12.18 -5.64 -1.32
CA ALA A 82 12.49 -6.45 -0.14
C ALA A 82 11.72 -5.95 1.10
N TRP A 83 11.60 -4.63 1.27
CA TRP A 83 10.86 -4.02 2.38
C TRP A 83 9.36 -4.36 2.33
N SER A 84 8.74 -4.18 1.15
CA SER A 84 7.33 -4.52 0.92
C SER A 84 7.07 -6.02 1.14
N TRP A 85 8.03 -6.87 0.76
CA TRP A 85 7.94 -8.32 0.98
C TRP A 85 8.01 -8.67 2.47
N TRP A 86 8.98 -8.16 3.22
CA TRP A 86 9.09 -8.43 4.65
C TRP A 86 7.88 -7.90 5.43
N ILE A 87 7.42 -6.69 5.14
CA ILE A 87 6.20 -6.14 5.74
C ILE A 87 5.01 -7.06 5.44
N GLY A 88 4.82 -7.46 4.19
CA GLY A 88 3.74 -8.36 3.79
C GLY A 88 3.83 -9.73 4.48
N ALA A 89 5.01 -10.33 4.55
CA ALA A 89 5.22 -11.63 5.18
C ALA A 89 4.92 -11.59 6.69
N LEU A 90 5.39 -10.56 7.40
CA LEU A 90 5.11 -10.40 8.82
C LEU A 90 3.61 -10.18 9.08
N PHE A 91 2.94 -9.33 8.30
CA PHE A 91 1.48 -9.18 8.40
C PHE A 91 0.73 -10.48 8.09
N ALA A 92 1.17 -11.23 7.08
CA ALA A 92 0.54 -12.49 6.71
C ALA A 92 0.66 -13.52 7.83
N ILE A 93 1.84 -13.69 8.43
CA ILE A 93 2.05 -14.61 9.57
C ILE A 93 1.17 -14.19 10.75
N GLY A 94 1.17 -12.91 11.10
CA GLY A 94 0.30 -12.38 12.16
C GLY A 94 -1.18 -12.67 11.89
N SER A 95 -1.63 -12.41 10.66
CA SER A 95 -3.02 -12.64 10.25
C SER A 95 -3.39 -14.12 10.28
N ILE A 96 -2.50 -15.02 9.85
CA ILE A 96 -2.71 -16.47 9.90
C ILE A 96 -2.92 -16.94 11.35
N CYS A 97 -2.08 -16.48 12.29
CA CYS A 97 -2.25 -16.79 13.71
C CYS A 97 -3.63 -16.36 14.23
N PHE A 98 -4.09 -15.16 13.88
CA PHE A 98 -5.40 -14.66 14.32
C PHE A 98 -6.57 -15.39 13.69
N ALA A 99 -6.48 -15.72 12.39
CA ALA A 99 -7.50 -16.52 11.72
C ALA A 99 -7.59 -17.92 12.34
N LEU A 100 -6.45 -18.60 12.53
CA LEU A 100 -6.36 -19.91 13.18
C LEU A 100 -6.92 -19.89 14.59
N GLY A 101 -6.50 -18.94 15.44
CA GLY A 101 -6.97 -18.84 16.82
C GLY A 101 -8.47 -18.58 16.95
N SER A 102 -9.13 -18.10 15.88
CA SER A 102 -10.53 -17.68 15.90
C SER A 102 -11.49 -18.68 15.22
N VAL A 103 -10.99 -19.81 14.72
CA VAL A 103 -11.84 -20.85 14.11
C VAL A 103 -12.15 -21.97 15.11
N PRO A 104 -13.42 -22.44 15.20
CA PRO A 104 -13.81 -23.50 16.13
C PRO A 104 -12.97 -24.76 16.05
N ALA A 105 -12.65 -25.18 14.81
CA ALA A 105 -11.82 -26.34 14.55
C ALA A 105 -10.45 -26.30 15.27
N TYR A 106 -9.93 -25.12 15.56
CA TYR A 106 -8.67 -24.93 16.30
C TYR A 106 -8.93 -24.74 17.80
N PHE A 107 -9.74 -23.75 18.19
CA PHE A 107 -9.88 -23.42 19.61
C PHE A 107 -10.67 -24.46 20.43
N ASP A 108 -11.49 -25.30 19.80
CA ASP A 108 -12.19 -26.41 20.48
C ASP A 108 -11.30 -27.64 20.67
N THR A 109 -10.17 -27.72 19.94
CA THR A 109 -9.27 -28.89 19.94
C THR A 109 -7.92 -28.62 20.60
N VAL A 110 -7.58 -27.35 20.80
CA VAL A 110 -6.29 -26.91 21.34
C VAL A 110 -6.50 -26.30 22.73
N ALA A 111 -5.56 -26.58 23.65
CA ALA A 111 -5.64 -26.04 25.01
C ALA A 111 -5.74 -24.50 25.00
N PRO A 112 -6.59 -23.88 25.85
CA PRO A 112 -6.81 -22.43 25.85
C PRO A 112 -5.51 -21.60 25.98
N ALA A 113 -4.54 -22.08 26.76
CA ALA A 113 -3.24 -21.43 26.89
C ALA A 113 -2.48 -21.38 25.56
N VAL A 114 -2.53 -22.45 24.76
CA VAL A 114 -1.87 -22.51 23.45
C VAL A 114 -2.60 -21.57 22.48
N THR A 115 -3.93 -21.54 22.49
CA THR A 115 -4.73 -20.59 21.70
C THR A 115 -4.38 -19.13 22.04
N ALA A 116 -4.25 -18.80 23.32
CA ALA A 116 -3.81 -17.47 23.77
C ALA A 116 -2.40 -17.13 23.25
N TRP A 117 -1.46 -18.09 23.31
CA TRP A 117 -0.12 -17.91 22.76
C TRP A 117 -0.10 -17.76 21.24
N THR A 118 -1.00 -18.43 20.51
CA THR A 118 -1.14 -18.24 19.05
C THR A 118 -1.48 -16.79 18.73
N PHE A 119 -2.40 -16.17 19.46
CA PHE A 119 -2.70 -14.74 19.32
C PHE A 119 -1.53 -13.84 19.73
N ALA A 120 -0.87 -14.14 20.86
CA ALA A 120 0.27 -13.35 21.34
C ALA A 120 1.47 -13.37 20.38
N VAL A 121 1.77 -14.52 19.78
CA VAL A 121 2.80 -14.62 18.73
C VAL A 121 2.37 -13.82 17.51
N GLY A 122 1.12 -13.95 17.06
CA GLY A 122 0.60 -13.19 15.94
C GLY A 122 0.71 -11.67 16.12
N SER A 123 0.44 -11.16 17.33
CA SER A 123 0.51 -9.72 17.61
C SER A 123 1.93 -9.15 17.57
N VAL A 124 2.95 -9.96 17.92
CA VAL A 124 4.36 -9.59 17.76
C VAL A 124 4.73 -9.42 16.28
N PHE A 125 4.23 -10.32 15.41
CA PHE A 125 4.43 -10.19 13.97
C PHE A 125 3.76 -8.93 13.41
N PHE A 126 2.51 -8.63 13.81
CA PHE A 126 1.83 -7.38 13.46
C PHE A 126 2.62 -6.15 13.89
N THR A 127 3.15 -6.14 15.11
CA THR A 127 3.94 -5.02 15.67
C THR A 127 5.25 -4.83 14.93
N SER A 128 5.92 -5.93 14.58
CA SER A 128 7.14 -5.91 13.77
C SER A 128 6.88 -5.32 12.39
N ALA A 129 5.80 -5.75 11.73
CA ALA A 129 5.39 -5.21 10.42
C ALA A 129 5.03 -3.72 10.49
N ALA A 130 4.28 -3.30 11.52
CA ALA A 130 3.91 -1.91 11.75
C ALA A 130 5.15 -1.03 12.01
N SER A 131 6.13 -1.56 12.75
CA SER A 131 7.40 -0.88 13.00
C SER A 131 8.19 -0.65 11.70
N LEU A 132 8.23 -1.65 10.81
CA LEU A 132 8.88 -1.52 9.50
C LEU A 132 8.15 -0.53 8.57
N GLN A 133 6.82 -0.49 8.60
CA GLN A 133 6.04 0.50 7.85
C GLN A 133 6.26 1.93 8.38
N TYR A 134 6.29 2.10 9.70
CA TYR A 134 6.59 3.40 10.30
C TYR A 134 8.00 3.87 9.93
N ASP A 135 8.99 2.96 9.98
CA ASP A 135 10.36 3.24 9.58
C ASP A 135 10.48 3.58 8.08
N GLU A 136 9.69 2.93 7.21
CA GLU A 136 9.57 3.28 5.78
C GLU A 136 9.02 4.70 5.60
N ALA A 137 7.90 5.03 6.26
CA ALA A 137 7.28 6.36 6.18
C ALA A 137 8.19 7.46 6.75
N ALA A 138 8.85 7.20 7.89
CA ALA A 138 9.72 8.17 8.57
C ALA A 138 11.05 8.42 7.84
N ARG A 139 11.52 7.44 7.06
CA ARG A 139 12.72 7.57 6.22
C ARG A 139 12.42 7.95 4.76
N ALA A 140 11.16 8.22 4.42
CA ALA A 140 10.79 8.66 3.08
C ALA A 140 11.59 9.93 2.66
N PRO A 141 12.03 10.03 1.40
CA PRO A 141 12.81 11.17 0.93
C PRO A 141 12.10 12.53 1.11
N ARG A 142 12.87 13.61 1.28
CA ARG A 142 12.31 14.96 1.51
C ARG A 142 11.95 15.69 0.22
N ASP A 143 12.66 15.40 -0.86
CA ASP A 143 12.45 15.95 -2.18
C ASP A 143 11.72 14.96 -3.08
N VAL A 144 10.90 15.46 -4.01
CA VAL A 144 10.07 14.62 -4.90
C VAL A 144 10.89 13.73 -5.84
N LEU A 145 12.18 14.03 -6.05
CA LEU A 145 13.08 13.24 -6.88
C LEU A 145 13.83 12.14 -6.11
N ALA A 146 13.67 12.08 -4.78
CA ALA A 146 14.38 11.14 -3.93
C ALA A 146 15.93 11.20 -4.06
N THR A 147 16.46 12.40 -4.29
CA THR A 147 17.91 12.63 -4.44
C THR A 147 18.63 12.79 -3.11
N ALA A 148 17.92 13.19 -2.05
CA ALA A 148 18.51 13.30 -0.72
C ALA A 148 18.84 11.93 -0.11
N PRO A 149 19.97 11.79 0.61
CA PRO A 149 20.32 10.53 1.26
C PRO A 149 19.27 10.13 2.33
N PRO A 150 19.06 8.82 2.56
CA PRO A 150 18.13 8.33 3.56
C PRO A 150 18.45 8.90 4.95
N ARG A 151 17.41 9.25 5.71
CA ARG A 151 17.58 9.74 7.09
C ARG A 151 18.09 8.60 7.99
N SER A 152 18.97 8.94 8.92
CA SER A 152 19.25 8.04 10.04
C SER A 152 17.97 7.82 10.86
N ARG A 153 17.84 6.65 11.50
CA ARG A 153 16.66 6.32 12.33
C ARG A 153 16.42 7.36 13.42
N ILE A 154 17.48 7.83 14.07
CA ILE A 154 17.39 8.86 15.12
C ILE A 154 16.83 10.17 14.55
N ALA A 155 17.34 10.61 13.39
CA ALA A 155 16.84 11.82 12.74
C ALA A 155 15.37 11.67 12.29
N ALA A 156 14.96 10.47 11.86
CA ALA A 156 13.58 10.18 11.49
C ALA A 156 12.63 10.28 12.70
N LEU A 157 13.04 9.77 13.87
CA LEU A 157 12.27 9.85 15.11
C LEU A 157 12.09 11.29 15.62
N VAL A 158 13.14 12.10 15.59
CA VAL A 158 13.09 13.51 16.05
C VAL A 158 12.41 14.43 15.04
N GLY A 159 12.32 14.02 13.77
CA GLY A 159 11.80 14.81 12.67
C GLY A 159 10.35 14.50 12.29
N PHE A 160 9.47 14.19 13.25
CA PHE A 160 8.06 13.86 12.98
C PHE A 160 7.39 14.98 12.16
N ARG A 161 6.73 14.59 11.07
CA ARG A 161 6.11 15.50 10.10
C ARG A 161 4.60 15.34 10.15
N ALA A 162 3.95 16.27 10.86
CA ALA A 162 2.49 16.23 11.07
C ALA A 162 1.66 16.49 9.81
N ASP A 163 2.30 16.98 8.73
CA ASP A 163 1.74 17.22 7.40
C ASP A 163 1.71 15.97 6.51
N ARG A 164 2.11 14.80 7.04
CA ARG A 164 2.23 13.55 6.31
C ARG A 164 1.21 12.51 6.76
N ILE A 165 0.26 12.19 5.89
CA ILE A 165 -0.81 11.24 6.17
C ILE A 165 -0.30 9.82 6.40
N ASP A 166 0.74 9.41 5.67
CA ASP A 166 1.38 8.10 5.77
C ASP A 166 2.10 7.92 7.12
N LEU A 167 2.67 9.01 7.67
CA LEU A 167 3.23 9.01 9.02
C LEU A 167 2.16 8.87 10.09
N TRP A 168 1.03 9.58 9.98
CA TRP A 168 -0.08 9.40 10.90
C TRP A 168 -0.67 7.99 10.83
N ALA A 169 -0.91 7.47 9.63
CA ALA A 169 -1.42 6.11 9.43
C ALA A 169 -0.52 5.07 10.12
N SER A 170 0.78 5.10 9.82
CA SER A 170 1.75 4.13 10.36
C SER A 170 2.02 4.31 11.86
N ALA A 171 2.07 5.53 12.38
CA ALA A 171 2.27 5.80 13.80
C ALA A 171 1.08 5.32 14.64
N VAL A 172 -0.14 5.69 14.24
CA VAL A 172 -1.35 5.27 14.94
C VAL A 172 -1.51 3.75 14.87
N GLN A 173 -1.19 3.13 13.73
CA GLN A 173 -1.20 1.67 13.62
C GLN A 173 -0.19 1.01 14.57
N LEU A 174 1.03 1.54 14.66
CA LEU A 174 2.06 1.02 15.56
C LEU A 174 1.60 1.09 17.02
N VAL A 175 1.04 2.24 17.46
CA VAL A 175 0.44 2.36 18.79
C VAL A 175 -0.65 1.31 19.01
N GLY A 176 -1.53 1.13 18.02
CA GLY A 176 -2.58 0.10 18.06
C GLY A 176 -2.02 -1.31 18.25
N THR A 177 -0.96 -1.68 17.52
CA THR A 177 -0.32 -3.00 17.66
C THR A 177 0.33 -3.21 19.03
N VAL A 178 0.90 -2.17 19.64
CA VAL A 178 1.46 -2.24 21.00
C VAL A 178 0.35 -2.46 22.04
N LEU A 179 -0.76 -1.72 21.95
CA LEU A 179 -1.91 -1.93 22.84
C LEU A 179 -2.49 -3.34 22.67
N PHE A 180 -2.54 -3.82 21.43
CA PHE A 180 -3.01 -5.16 21.13
C PHE A 180 -2.09 -6.26 21.68
N ASN A 181 -0.76 -6.07 21.65
CA ASN A 181 0.18 -6.94 22.36
C ASN A 181 -0.13 -6.99 23.87
N VAL A 182 -0.38 -5.83 24.50
CA VAL A 182 -0.70 -5.82 25.93
C VAL A 182 -1.92 -6.69 26.21
N SER A 183 -2.97 -6.58 25.39
CA SER A 183 -4.17 -7.42 25.48
C SER A 183 -3.86 -8.92 25.29
N THR A 184 -3.17 -9.30 24.21
CA THR A 184 -2.88 -10.71 23.90
C THR A 184 -1.94 -11.38 24.90
N PHE A 185 -0.90 -10.67 25.36
CA PHE A 185 -0.01 -11.18 26.41
C PHE A 185 -0.69 -11.22 27.78
N SER A 186 -1.67 -10.37 28.04
CA SER A 186 -2.46 -10.48 29.27
C SER A 186 -3.30 -11.75 29.26
N ALA A 187 -3.85 -12.13 28.10
CA ALA A 187 -4.65 -13.35 27.94
C ALA A 187 -3.85 -14.65 28.15
N THR A 188 -2.52 -14.63 28.03
CA THR A 188 -1.68 -15.82 28.30
C THR A 188 -1.41 -16.05 29.78
N ARG A 189 -1.71 -15.08 30.66
CA ARG A 189 -1.42 -15.12 32.10
C ARG A 189 -2.62 -15.54 32.95
N THR A 190 -3.55 -16.30 32.37
CA THR A 190 -4.81 -16.71 33.03
C THR A 190 -4.52 -17.51 34.32
N GLY A 191 -5.04 -17.00 35.45
CA GLY A 191 -4.86 -17.59 36.79
C GLY A 191 -4.69 -16.59 37.96
N LEU A 192 -4.53 -15.29 37.70
CA LEU A 192 -4.22 -14.26 38.70
C LEU A 192 -5.25 -13.11 38.83
N ALA A 193 -6.35 -13.15 38.07
CA ALA A 193 -7.19 -11.97 37.87
C ALA A 193 -8.33 -11.82 38.91
N VAL A 194 -8.27 -10.79 39.76
CA VAL A 194 -9.39 -10.34 40.62
C VAL A 194 -10.33 -9.46 39.77
N ALA A 195 -11.59 -9.26 40.16
CA ALA A 195 -12.61 -8.54 39.37
C ALA A 195 -12.20 -7.16 38.80
N GLY A 196 -11.20 -6.47 39.37
CA GLY A 196 -10.60 -5.23 38.83
C GLY A 196 -9.70 -5.40 37.59
N ASP A 197 -9.22 -6.61 37.30
CA ASP A 197 -8.36 -6.90 36.14
C ASP A 197 -9.14 -6.97 34.82
N LYS A 198 -10.46 -7.20 34.85
CA LYS A 198 -11.28 -7.37 33.64
C LYS A 198 -11.28 -6.12 32.75
N THR A 199 -11.29 -4.93 33.35
CA THR A 199 -11.17 -3.65 32.62
C THR A 199 -9.76 -3.38 32.11
N LEU A 200 -8.71 -3.84 32.83
CA LEU A 200 -7.32 -3.69 32.41
C LEU A 200 -6.97 -4.64 31.24
N VAL A 201 -7.65 -5.78 31.12
CA VAL A 201 -7.52 -6.72 30.01
C VAL A 201 -8.26 -6.23 28.75
N TRP A 202 -9.47 -5.68 28.91
CA TRP A 202 -10.33 -5.30 27.77
C TRP A 202 -10.03 -3.90 27.19
N ALA A 203 -9.66 -2.91 28.02
CA ALA A 203 -9.45 -1.54 27.54
C ALA A 203 -8.34 -1.41 26.46
N PRO A 204 -7.18 -2.09 26.58
CA PRO A 204 -6.16 -2.05 25.53
C PRO A 204 -6.66 -2.62 24.19
N ASP A 205 -7.54 -3.62 24.21
CA ASP A 205 -8.11 -4.22 22.99
C ASP A 205 -9.00 -3.24 22.22
N VAL A 206 -9.89 -2.55 22.94
CA VAL A 206 -10.76 -1.52 22.36
C VAL A 206 -9.95 -0.34 21.84
N LEU A 207 -9.02 0.17 22.64
CA LEU A 207 -8.17 1.28 22.23
C LEU A 207 -7.30 0.91 21.02
N GLY A 208 -6.75 -0.30 20.99
CA GLY A 208 -6.03 -0.85 19.85
C GLY A 208 -6.89 -0.91 18.59
N SER A 209 -8.13 -1.39 18.71
CA SER A 209 -9.10 -1.43 17.61
C SER A 209 -9.48 -0.05 17.08
N VAL A 210 -9.64 0.94 17.97
CA VAL A 210 -9.84 2.35 17.58
C VAL A 210 -8.63 2.87 16.81
N CYS A 211 -7.42 2.58 17.28
CA CYS A 211 -6.19 2.93 16.55
C CYS A 211 -6.17 2.31 15.15
N PHE A 212 -6.51 1.02 14.99
CA PHE A 212 -6.55 0.37 13.68
C PHE A 212 -7.60 0.97 12.74
N LEU A 213 -8.77 1.36 13.25
CA LEU A 213 -9.79 2.07 12.49
C LEU A 213 -9.30 3.44 12.00
N VAL A 214 -8.69 4.23 12.89
CA VAL A 214 -8.15 5.56 12.55
C VAL A 214 -6.99 5.44 11.56
N ALA A 215 -6.09 4.48 11.77
CA ALA A 215 -4.97 4.23 10.85
C ALA A 215 -5.45 3.77 9.46
N SER A 216 -6.42 2.85 9.41
CA SER A 216 -7.00 2.38 8.16
C SER A 216 -7.79 3.47 7.45
N TRP A 217 -8.45 4.36 8.18
CA TRP A 217 -9.06 5.55 7.61
C TRP A 217 -8.03 6.45 6.93
N PHE A 218 -6.92 6.76 7.59
CA PHE A 218 -5.84 7.54 6.97
C PHE A 218 -5.28 6.85 5.71
N ALA A 219 -5.01 5.55 5.77
CA ALA A 219 -4.50 4.78 4.65
C ALA A 219 -5.51 4.72 3.47
N TYR A 220 -6.80 4.61 3.78
CA TYR A 220 -7.87 4.64 2.78
C TYR A 220 -8.05 6.03 2.16
N ALA A 221 -8.03 7.09 2.98
CA ALA A 221 -8.13 8.47 2.53
C ALA A 221 -6.92 8.92 1.69
N GLU A 222 -5.75 8.33 1.89
CA GLU A 222 -4.56 8.56 1.05
C GLU A 222 -4.80 8.12 -0.41
N VAL A 223 -5.55 7.03 -0.63
CA VAL A 223 -5.77 6.43 -1.97
C VAL A 223 -7.15 6.72 -2.55
N ASN A 224 -8.12 7.16 -1.74
CA ASN A 224 -9.47 7.45 -2.22
C ASN A 224 -9.60 8.88 -2.76
N ARG A 225 -10.00 9.02 -4.02
CA ARG A 225 -10.22 10.32 -4.66
C ARG A 225 -11.60 10.89 -4.31
N GLY A 226 -11.67 11.66 -3.23
CA GLY A 226 -12.86 12.41 -2.79
C GLY A 226 -13.53 11.83 -1.55
N VAL A 227 -14.73 12.35 -1.23
CA VAL A 227 -15.46 12.02 0.01
C VAL A 227 -16.17 10.67 -0.07
N LEU A 228 -16.58 10.25 -1.26
CA LEU A 228 -17.25 8.96 -1.48
C LEU A 228 -16.25 7.88 -1.92
N PRO A 229 -16.45 6.61 -1.51
CA PRO A 229 -15.68 5.46 -2.01
C PRO A 229 -15.73 5.39 -3.55
N ARG A 230 -14.59 5.56 -4.20
CA ARG A 230 -14.46 5.44 -5.66
C ARG A 230 -13.31 4.50 -5.99
N PRO A 231 -13.58 3.22 -6.33
CA PRO A 231 -12.54 2.27 -6.68
C PRO A 231 -11.78 2.77 -7.90
N ASP A 232 -10.47 2.98 -7.76
CA ASP A 232 -9.59 3.32 -8.89
C ASP A 232 -8.97 2.07 -9.55
N ARG A 233 -9.38 0.87 -9.11
CA ARG A 233 -8.88 -0.46 -9.51
C ARG A 233 -7.39 -0.68 -9.24
N SER A 234 -6.72 0.23 -8.54
CA SER A 234 -5.33 0.04 -8.14
C SER A 234 -5.23 -1.03 -7.05
N VAL A 235 -4.10 -1.74 -7.01
CA VAL A 235 -3.81 -2.68 -5.91
C VAL A 235 -3.78 -1.92 -4.58
N GLY A 236 -3.29 -0.68 -4.60
CA GLY A 236 -3.22 0.16 -3.43
C GLY A 236 -4.58 0.44 -2.80
N TRP A 237 -5.58 0.77 -3.61
CA TRP A 237 -6.95 0.97 -3.14
C TRP A 237 -7.55 -0.31 -2.56
N THR A 238 -7.35 -1.46 -3.23
CA THR A 238 -7.79 -2.76 -2.72
C THR A 238 -7.18 -3.08 -1.36
N ILE A 239 -5.87 -2.89 -1.19
CA ILE A 239 -5.19 -3.09 0.10
C ILE A 239 -5.80 -2.20 1.19
N ALA A 240 -5.97 -0.91 0.91
CA ALA A 240 -6.49 0.04 1.90
C ALA A 240 -7.96 -0.25 2.25
N GLY A 241 -8.78 -0.61 1.27
CA GLY A 241 -10.18 -1.01 1.48
C GLY A 241 -10.31 -2.29 2.28
N LEU A 242 -9.47 -3.30 2.01
CA LEU A 242 -9.43 -4.54 2.80
C LEU A 242 -8.99 -4.29 4.25
N ASN A 243 -7.96 -3.47 4.46
CA ASN A 243 -7.52 -3.11 5.81
C ASN A 243 -8.59 -2.32 6.58
N LEU A 244 -9.33 -1.43 5.91
CA LEU A 244 -10.45 -0.73 6.54
C LEU A 244 -11.58 -1.71 6.91
N ALA A 245 -11.98 -2.59 6.00
CA ALA A 245 -12.98 -3.61 6.27
C ALA A 245 -12.56 -4.54 7.41
N GLY A 246 -11.29 -4.96 7.42
CA GLY A 246 -10.74 -5.79 8.48
C GLY A 246 -10.72 -5.10 9.84
N SER A 247 -10.36 -3.81 9.88
CA SER A 247 -10.37 -3.00 11.10
C SER A 247 -11.79 -2.78 11.64
N ILE A 248 -12.78 -2.66 10.77
CA ILE A 248 -14.21 -2.63 11.17
C ILE A 248 -14.61 -3.96 11.81
N ALA A 249 -14.28 -5.09 11.18
CA ALA A 249 -14.59 -6.41 11.74
C ALA A 249 -13.92 -6.65 13.11
N PHE A 250 -12.66 -6.26 13.26
CA PHE A 250 -11.96 -6.29 14.55
C PHE A 250 -12.60 -5.34 15.58
N GLY A 251 -12.98 -4.14 15.18
CA GLY A 251 -13.69 -3.21 16.06
C GLY A 251 -15.02 -3.77 16.57
N VAL A 252 -15.77 -4.47 15.71
CA VAL A 252 -16.99 -5.18 16.12
C VAL A 252 -16.67 -6.29 17.12
N ALA A 253 -15.60 -7.06 16.91
CA ALA A 253 -15.15 -8.08 17.87
C ALA A 253 -14.79 -7.47 19.24
N ALA A 254 -14.04 -6.36 19.27
CA ALA A 254 -13.65 -5.69 20.51
C ALA A 254 -14.87 -5.17 21.31
N VAL A 255 -15.89 -4.64 20.62
CA VAL A 255 -17.16 -4.24 21.26
C VAL A 255 -17.93 -5.46 21.78
N ALA A 256 -17.93 -6.56 21.02
CA ALA A 256 -18.59 -7.82 21.40
C ALA A 256 -17.90 -8.53 22.57
N ALA A 257 -16.60 -8.28 22.78
CA ALA A 257 -15.78 -8.82 23.86
C ALA A 257 -16.10 -8.24 25.24
N ARG A 258 -17.00 -7.25 25.35
CA ARG A 258 -17.42 -6.69 26.64
C ARG A 258 -17.96 -7.78 27.55
N TYR A 259 -17.58 -7.75 28.82
CA TYR A 259 -18.13 -8.67 29.82
C TYR A 259 -19.54 -8.26 30.23
N LEU A 260 -20.43 -9.23 30.47
CA LEU A 260 -21.70 -8.95 31.12
C LEU A 260 -21.45 -8.46 32.55
N HIS A 261 -22.20 -7.44 32.97
CA HIS A 261 -22.01 -6.83 34.28
C HIS A 261 -22.27 -7.86 35.39
N GLY A 262 -21.32 -8.01 36.32
CA GLY A 262 -21.40 -8.99 37.42
C GLY A 262 -21.11 -10.45 37.05
N THR A 263 -20.67 -10.75 35.82
CA THR A 263 -20.33 -12.12 35.41
C THR A 263 -18.89 -12.27 34.89
N GLU A 264 -18.47 -13.51 34.63
CA GLU A 264 -17.22 -13.85 33.94
C GLU A 264 -17.44 -14.09 32.44
N GLN A 265 -18.67 -13.93 31.96
CA GLN A 265 -19.04 -14.27 30.59
C GLN A 265 -18.90 -13.07 29.66
N MET A 266 -18.22 -13.28 28.52
CA MET A 266 -18.23 -12.33 27.41
C MET A 266 -19.63 -12.24 26.79
N ALA A 267 -20.01 -11.05 26.33
CA ALA A 267 -21.34 -10.80 25.80
C ALA A 267 -21.66 -11.62 24.55
N ASN A 268 -20.70 -11.81 23.65
CA ASN A 268 -20.92 -12.61 22.44
C ASN A 268 -19.61 -13.20 21.90
N VAL A 269 -19.21 -14.36 22.43
CA VAL A 269 -17.99 -15.09 22.02
C VAL A 269 -18.00 -15.44 20.52
N ALA A 270 -19.16 -15.82 19.97
CA ALA A 270 -19.29 -16.14 18.56
C ALA A 270 -18.97 -14.93 17.67
N LEU A 271 -19.46 -13.75 18.04
CA LEU A 271 -19.20 -12.51 17.31
C LEU A 271 -17.74 -12.03 17.48
N VAL A 272 -17.12 -12.26 18.64
CA VAL A 272 -15.68 -12.00 18.85
C VAL A 272 -14.85 -12.84 17.87
N ASN A 273 -15.08 -14.15 17.83
CA ASN A 273 -14.34 -15.06 16.95
C ASN A 273 -14.62 -14.79 15.47
N ALA A 274 -15.89 -14.56 15.09
CA ALA A 274 -16.24 -14.26 13.71
C ALA A 274 -15.61 -12.94 13.23
N GLY A 275 -15.72 -11.87 14.02
CA GLY A 275 -15.13 -10.56 13.68
C GLY A 275 -13.61 -10.61 13.59
N THR A 276 -12.96 -11.34 14.52
CA THR A 276 -11.51 -11.55 14.51
C THR A 276 -11.07 -12.35 13.29
N CYS A 277 -11.77 -13.43 12.94
CA CYS A 277 -11.47 -14.26 11.78
C CYS A 277 -11.64 -13.48 10.46
N VAL A 278 -12.78 -12.79 10.28
CA VAL A 278 -13.03 -11.96 9.09
C VAL A 278 -11.98 -10.86 8.97
N GLY A 279 -11.67 -10.18 10.09
CA GLY A 279 -10.64 -9.15 10.13
C GLY A 279 -9.28 -9.68 9.71
N ALA A 280 -8.87 -10.83 10.27
CA ALA A 280 -7.61 -11.48 9.96
C ALA A 280 -7.52 -11.91 8.49
N VAL A 281 -8.59 -12.43 7.90
CA VAL A 281 -8.62 -12.78 6.47
C VAL A 281 -8.47 -11.53 5.59
N CYS A 282 -9.16 -10.43 5.91
CA CYS A 282 -9.01 -9.17 5.18
C CYS A 282 -7.55 -8.66 5.22
N PHE A 283 -6.93 -8.67 6.41
CA PHE A 283 -5.53 -8.28 6.58
C PHE A 283 -4.57 -9.22 5.85
N LEU A 284 -4.83 -10.53 5.85
CA LEU A 284 -4.03 -11.51 5.12
C LEU A 284 -4.04 -11.24 3.62
N VAL A 285 -5.22 -11.01 3.03
CA VAL A 285 -5.33 -10.68 1.59
C VAL A 285 -4.61 -9.35 1.30
N GLY A 286 -4.80 -8.33 2.13
CA GLY A 286 -4.08 -7.06 2.02
C GLY A 286 -2.55 -7.24 2.09
N ALA A 287 -2.07 -8.07 3.00
CA ALA A 287 -0.65 -8.36 3.20
C ALA A 287 -0.01 -9.05 1.99
N VAL A 288 -0.68 -10.04 1.41
CA VAL A 288 -0.22 -10.75 0.20
C VAL A 288 -0.20 -9.85 -1.03
N LEU A 289 -1.04 -8.81 -1.06
CA LEU A 289 -1.07 -7.83 -2.15
C LEU A 289 0.05 -6.78 -2.07
N LEU A 290 0.70 -6.57 -0.92
CA LEU A 290 1.77 -5.57 -0.78
C LEU A 290 2.96 -5.79 -1.75
N PRO A 291 3.52 -7.00 -1.88
CA PRO A 291 4.57 -7.27 -2.87
C PRO A 291 4.07 -7.13 -4.31
N VAL A 292 2.81 -7.51 -4.57
CA VAL A 292 2.17 -7.42 -5.90
C VAL A 292 2.03 -5.96 -6.34
N GLU A 293 1.63 -5.09 -5.42
CA GLU A 293 1.56 -3.65 -5.67
C GLU A 293 2.93 -3.11 -6.07
N SER A 294 3.96 -3.38 -5.28
CA SER A 294 5.32 -2.92 -5.56
C SER A 294 5.81 -3.45 -6.91
N ALA A 295 5.45 -4.70 -7.28
CA ALA A 295 5.75 -5.26 -8.58
C ALA A 295 5.01 -4.61 -9.76
N ARG A 296 3.72 -4.28 -9.60
CA ARG A 296 2.94 -3.63 -10.66
C ARG A 296 3.30 -2.16 -10.84
N ASP A 297 3.61 -1.48 -9.75
CA ASP A 297 4.05 -0.08 -9.78
C ASP A 297 5.44 0.09 -10.40
N ARG A 298 6.19 -1.00 -10.58
CA ARG A 298 7.47 -1.06 -11.32
C ARG A 298 7.32 -1.12 -12.83
N ALA A 299 6.22 -1.68 -13.35
CA ALA A 299 6.05 -1.80 -14.79
C ALA A 299 6.05 -0.38 -15.38
N PRO A 300 6.92 -0.07 -16.37
CA PRO A 300 6.69 1.09 -17.21
C PRO A 300 5.24 1.01 -17.70
N ALA A 301 4.60 2.14 -17.97
CA ALA A 301 3.38 2.13 -18.78
C ALA A 301 3.76 1.55 -20.16
N ALA A 302 3.85 0.24 -20.25
CA ALA A 302 4.28 -0.48 -21.43
C ALA A 302 3.12 -0.40 -22.40
N ALA A 303 3.32 0.41 -23.44
CA ALA A 303 2.82 0.21 -24.79
C ALA A 303 1.56 -0.66 -24.89
N VAL A 304 0.41 -0.13 -24.49
CA VAL A 304 -0.88 -0.60 -25.01
C VAL A 304 -0.95 -0.09 -26.45
N GLY A 305 -0.24 -0.78 -27.34
CA GLY A 305 -0.03 -0.31 -28.71
C GLY A 305 1.10 -1.01 -29.46
N ALA A 306 1.42 -2.28 -29.16
CA ALA A 306 2.03 -3.13 -30.17
C ALA A 306 0.88 -3.65 -31.05
N SER A 307 0.39 -2.81 -31.95
CA SER A 307 -0.33 -3.29 -33.12
C SER A 307 0.57 -4.30 -33.81
N LEU A 308 0.05 -5.52 -34.02
CA LEU A 308 0.67 -6.53 -34.87
C LEU A 308 1.12 -5.87 -36.18
N PRO A 309 2.28 -6.25 -36.75
CA PRO A 309 2.68 -5.71 -38.04
C PRO A 309 1.58 -6.01 -39.06
N HIS A 310 0.94 -4.97 -39.56
CA HIS A 310 0.16 -5.04 -40.78
C HIS A 310 1.18 -5.25 -41.90
N ASP A 311 1.12 -6.40 -42.57
CA ASP A 311 1.84 -6.63 -43.82
C ASP A 311 1.28 -5.69 -44.89
N ASP A 312 1.82 -4.47 -44.96
CA ASP A 312 1.64 -3.59 -46.11
C ASP A 312 2.80 -3.80 -47.07
N ALA A 313 2.56 -4.64 -48.07
CA ALA A 313 3.41 -4.76 -49.25
C ALA A 313 3.38 -3.44 -50.04
N PRO A 314 4.52 -2.94 -50.57
CA PRO A 314 4.53 -1.68 -51.30
C PRO A 314 4.00 -1.86 -52.72
N ALA A 315 2.87 -1.21 -53.02
CA ALA A 315 2.45 -0.91 -54.39
C ALA A 315 3.17 0.36 -54.87
N ALA A 316 4.21 0.21 -55.69
CA ALA A 316 4.62 1.22 -56.68
C ALA A 316 5.65 0.63 -57.66
N ARG A 317 5.19 0.14 -58.82
CA ARG A 317 5.96 0.18 -60.06
C ARG A 317 4.99 0.47 -61.20
N ASP A 318 4.88 1.74 -61.53
CA ASP A 318 4.47 2.16 -62.86
C ASP A 318 5.64 2.97 -63.47
N ALA A 319 5.77 2.90 -64.79
CA ALA A 319 6.85 3.44 -65.64
C ALA A 319 8.00 2.47 -66.00
N ALA A 320 7.76 1.64 -67.03
CA ALA A 320 8.59 1.56 -68.25
C ALA A 320 8.12 0.36 -69.10
N ARG A 321 7.28 0.61 -70.12
CA ARG A 321 7.09 -0.32 -71.24
C ARG A 321 8.21 -0.10 -72.26
N PRO A 322 8.97 -1.13 -72.66
CA PRO A 322 9.62 -1.16 -73.96
C PRO A 322 8.75 -1.94 -74.96
N ARG A 323 8.63 -1.38 -76.16
CA ARG A 323 8.03 -1.98 -77.36
C ARG A 323 8.61 -3.38 -77.61
N TYR A 324 7.74 -4.34 -77.93
CA TYR A 324 8.15 -5.47 -78.74
C TYR A 324 8.25 -4.97 -80.18
N ASP A 325 9.48 -4.87 -80.67
CA ASP A 325 9.78 -4.69 -82.08
C ASP A 325 9.69 -6.05 -82.77
N GLU A 326 8.92 -6.10 -83.85
CA GLU A 326 8.77 -7.26 -84.73
C GLU A 326 10.10 -7.52 -85.45
N GLY A 327 10.72 -8.67 -85.17
CA GLY A 327 11.87 -9.18 -85.92
C GLY A 327 11.44 -10.37 -86.79
N PRO A 328 11.81 -10.42 -88.08
CA PRO A 328 11.19 -11.31 -89.05
C PRO A 328 11.70 -12.75 -88.93
N SER A 329 10.79 -13.70 -89.18
CA SER A 329 11.09 -15.11 -89.41
C SER A 329 11.63 -15.32 -90.82
N PRO A 330 12.76 -16.04 -91.02
CA PRO A 330 13.06 -16.70 -92.28
C PRO A 330 13.05 -18.22 -92.11
N THR A 331 12.19 -18.85 -92.88
CA THR A 331 12.22 -20.26 -93.27
C THR A 331 13.46 -20.63 -94.09
N VAL A 332 13.75 -21.94 -94.10
CA VAL A 332 14.62 -22.70 -95.05
C VAL A 332 16.12 -22.63 -94.65
N ARG A 333 16.84 -23.73 -94.40
CA ARG A 333 16.85 -25.07 -94.97
C ARG A 333 17.52 -26.06 -94.00
#